data_AF-A0A2E7TP90-F1
#
_entry.id   AF-A0A2E7TP90-F1
#
_cell.length_a   1.000
_cell.length_b   1.000
_cell.length_c   1.000
_cell.angle_alpha   90.00
_cell.angle_beta   90.00
_cell.angle_gamma   90.00
#
_symmetry.space_group_name_H-M   'P 1'
#
loop_
_entity.id
_entity.type
_entity.pdbx_description
1 polymer ?
#
loop_
_entity_poly.entity_id
_entity_poly.type
_entity_poly.pdbx_seq_one_letter_code
_entity_poly.pdbx_strand_id
1 'polypeptide(L)'
;GSIFINVEDSGVYQFNLDYSAAHHLMTSDNEDYLSNDAFKSFFGGIYIVPSTPPSINEGAIYQLNPKGISIHLSFSTTNGMDDIYDNNIVYSVENERNIFAKFHHDFNDSEVKDVFNDSTLGQQAFYVQGLSGSNGKIKFPTVQNWFNNDSSNYLVTDFDLIIYAVDNSSFTLPEQLVFTYTSSLGIRTYKSGFLNSEDNSYSFQISNAEVNKALESNEFNLMDFEISHPFPGNNPDQVKLLGVSSDSPPNLLISYTKY
;
A
#
# COMPACT_ATOMS: atom_id res chain seq x y z
N GLY A 1 -0.86 -13.61 24.92
CA GLY A 1 -2.07 -13.03 25.53
C GLY A 1 -3.14 -12.81 24.47
N SER A 2 -4.37 -12.48 24.87
CA SER A 2 -5.49 -12.17 23.96
C SER A 2 -6.19 -10.89 24.43
N ILE A 3 -6.66 -10.09 23.48
CA ILE A 3 -7.53 -8.93 23.74
C ILE A 3 -8.87 -9.15 23.06
N PHE A 4 -9.94 -8.67 23.69
CA PHE A 4 -11.26 -8.59 23.08
C PHE A 4 -11.52 -7.12 22.77
N ILE A 5 -11.78 -6.83 21.50
CA ILE A 5 -12.16 -5.49 21.11
C ILE A 5 -13.68 -5.44 21.05
N ASN A 6 -14.27 -4.61 21.90
CA ASN A 6 -15.70 -4.42 22.01
C ASN A 6 -16.14 -3.20 21.18
N VAL A 7 -17.45 -3.02 21.02
CA VAL A 7 -18.06 -1.92 20.25
C VAL A 7 -17.72 -0.53 20.84
N GLU A 8 -17.38 -0.46 22.13
CA GLU A 8 -16.78 0.70 22.77
C GLU A 8 -15.30 0.44 23.01
N ASP A 9 -14.44 1.10 22.24
CA ASP A 9 -12.98 0.99 22.32
C ASP A 9 -12.41 2.07 23.26
N SER A 10 -11.61 1.66 24.25
CA SER A 10 -10.89 2.58 25.13
C SER A 10 -9.75 3.34 24.43
N GLY A 11 -9.33 2.87 23.25
CA GLY A 11 -8.19 3.37 22.47
C GLY A 11 -6.83 3.01 23.08
N VAL A 12 -6.80 2.26 24.18
CA VAL A 12 -5.57 1.89 24.90
C VAL A 12 -5.61 0.41 25.26
N TYR A 13 -4.62 -0.33 24.78
CA TYR A 13 -4.47 -1.76 25.01
C TYR A 13 -3.22 -2.04 25.83
N GLN A 14 -3.39 -2.75 26.94
CA GLN A 14 -2.30 -3.24 27.78
C GLN A 14 -2.30 -4.76 27.77
N PHE A 15 -1.14 -5.37 27.52
CA PHE A 15 -0.97 -6.81 27.53
C PHE A 15 0.13 -7.18 28.52
N ASN A 16 -0.19 -8.12 29.42
CA ASN A 16 0.84 -8.72 30.25
C ASN A 16 1.60 -9.73 29.40
N LEU A 17 2.92 -9.58 29.36
CA LEU A 17 3.80 -10.65 28.89
C LEU A 17 3.71 -11.81 29.88
N ASP A 18 3.66 -13.04 29.38
CA ASP A 18 3.71 -14.20 30.26
C ASP A 18 5.12 -14.40 30.84
N TYR A 19 5.24 -15.29 31.83
CA TYR A 19 6.52 -15.58 32.48
C TYR A 19 7.59 -16.02 31.47
N SER A 20 7.22 -16.76 30.42
CA SER A 20 8.20 -17.26 29.46
C SER A 20 8.78 -16.13 28.60
N ALA A 21 7.95 -15.20 28.16
CA ALA A 21 8.39 -14.02 27.42
C ALA A 21 9.23 -13.08 28.30
N ALA A 22 8.81 -12.88 29.56
CA ALA A 22 9.58 -12.09 30.52
C ALA A 22 10.93 -12.76 30.84
N HIS A 23 10.95 -14.07 31.07
CA HIS A 23 12.18 -14.82 31.29
C HIS A 23 13.12 -14.73 30.09
N HIS A 24 12.60 -14.93 28.87
CA HIS A 24 13.38 -14.81 27.64
C HIS A 24 14.07 -13.45 27.53
N LEU A 25 13.35 -12.35 27.80
CA LEU A 25 13.92 -10.99 27.84
C LEU A 25 14.90 -10.79 29.00
N MET A 26 14.74 -11.48 30.14
CA MET A 26 15.57 -11.23 31.31
C MET A 26 16.81 -12.13 31.43
N THR A 27 16.87 -13.24 30.70
CA THR A 27 17.96 -14.21 30.77
C THR A 27 18.81 -14.31 29.51
N SER A 28 18.63 -13.40 28.54
CA SER A 28 19.49 -13.32 27.36
C SER A 28 20.91 -12.90 27.71
N ASP A 29 21.84 -13.26 26.84
CA ASP A 29 23.25 -12.95 27.03
C ASP A 29 23.48 -11.45 26.84
N ASN A 30 24.54 -10.91 27.47
CA ASN A 30 24.90 -9.49 27.31
C ASN A 30 25.08 -9.11 25.82
N GLU A 31 25.46 -10.07 24.96
CA GLU A 31 25.63 -9.86 23.52
C GLU A 31 24.33 -9.46 22.82
N ASP A 32 23.18 -9.98 23.24
CA ASP A 32 21.86 -9.67 22.68
C ASP A 32 21.45 -8.20 22.92
N TYR A 33 22.05 -7.56 23.93
CA TYR A 33 21.78 -6.16 24.31
C TYR A 33 22.87 -5.17 23.91
N LEU A 34 23.96 -5.62 23.28
CA LEU A 34 25.11 -4.76 22.94
C LEU A 34 24.77 -3.63 21.96
N SER A 35 23.78 -3.84 21.09
CA SER A 35 23.39 -2.87 20.07
C SER A 35 21.92 -3.03 19.67
N ASN A 36 21.39 -2.02 18.98
CA ASN A 36 20.03 -2.08 18.42
C ASN A 36 19.85 -3.24 17.43
N ASP A 37 20.89 -3.58 16.65
CA ASP A 37 20.80 -4.65 15.65
C ASP A 37 20.88 -6.04 16.31
N ALA A 38 21.69 -6.18 17.35
CA ALA A 38 21.71 -7.38 18.20
C ALA A 38 20.34 -7.58 18.86
N PHE A 39 19.78 -6.53 19.48
CA PHE A 39 18.48 -6.61 20.13
C PHE A 39 17.35 -6.91 19.16
N LYS A 40 17.35 -6.32 17.96
CA LYS A 40 16.34 -6.64 16.92
C LYS A 40 16.45 -8.09 16.42
N SER A 41 17.66 -8.63 16.35
CA SER A 41 17.88 -10.02 15.93
C SER A 41 17.42 -11.00 17.02
N PHE A 42 17.61 -10.64 18.28
CA PHE A 42 17.14 -11.38 19.45
C PHE A 42 15.61 -11.28 19.64
N PHE A 43 15.08 -10.05 19.67
CA PHE A 43 13.67 -9.74 19.89
C PHE A 43 13.03 -9.14 18.63
N GLY A 44 12.41 -9.99 17.82
CA GLY A 44 11.75 -9.60 16.56
C GLY A 44 10.48 -8.75 16.72
N GLY A 45 10.06 -8.45 17.95
CA GLY A 45 8.92 -7.60 18.26
C GLY A 45 7.65 -8.36 18.64
N ILE A 46 6.53 -7.64 18.64
CA ILE A 46 5.21 -8.17 19.03
C ILE A 46 4.34 -8.25 17.78
N TYR A 47 3.87 -9.47 17.50
CA TYR A 47 2.96 -9.72 16.39
C TYR A 47 1.53 -9.87 16.90
N ILE A 48 0.64 -8.98 16.45
CA ILE A 48 -0.77 -9.00 16.80
C ILE A 48 -1.54 -9.55 15.61
N VAL A 49 -2.36 -10.57 15.87
CA VAL A 49 -3.22 -11.21 14.87
C VAL A 49 -4.62 -11.43 15.45
N PRO A 50 -5.66 -11.46 14.60
CA PRO A 50 -6.97 -11.94 15.00
C PRO A 50 -6.86 -13.36 15.57
N SER A 51 -7.49 -13.62 16.72
CA SER A 51 -7.51 -14.95 17.34
C SER A 51 -8.41 -15.94 16.58
N THR A 52 -9.35 -15.42 15.80
CA THR A 52 -10.23 -16.19 14.91
C THR A 52 -10.29 -15.51 13.55
N PRO A 53 -10.30 -16.27 12.44
CA PRO A 53 -10.60 -15.71 11.14
C PRO A 53 -12.02 -15.10 11.17
N PRO A 54 -12.21 -13.87 10.69
CA PRO A 54 -13.54 -13.31 10.59
C PRO A 54 -14.39 -14.09 9.57
N SER A 55 -15.70 -14.19 9.82
CA SER A 55 -16.63 -14.69 8.80
C SER A 55 -16.79 -13.65 7.67
N ILE A 56 -17.43 -14.05 6.57
CA ILE A 56 -17.78 -13.13 5.48
C ILE A 56 -18.63 -11.98 6.05
N ASN A 57 -18.27 -10.74 5.69
CA ASN A 57 -18.89 -9.50 6.17
C ASN A 57 -18.81 -9.28 7.69
N GLU A 58 -17.92 -10.00 8.36
CA GLU A 58 -17.58 -9.78 9.77
C GLU A 58 -16.12 -9.32 9.88
N GLY A 59 -15.77 -8.71 11.01
CA GLY A 59 -14.41 -8.27 11.30
C GLY A 59 -14.25 -6.75 11.34
N ALA A 60 -13.03 -6.32 11.63
CA ALA A 60 -12.67 -4.92 11.77
C ALA A 60 -11.19 -4.72 11.41
N ILE A 61 -10.89 -3.55 10.84
CA ILE A 61 -9.52 -3.12 10.58
C ILE A 61 -9.11 -2.19 11.72
N TYR A 62 -8.07 -2.59 12.47
CA TYR A 62 -7.52 -1.77 13.53
C TYR A 62 -6.22 -1.11 13.10
N GLN A 63 -6.20 0.21 13.17
CA GLN A 63 -4.98 0.99 13.06
C GLN A 63 -4.48 1.32 14.46
N LEU A 64 -3.31 0.80 14.82
CA LEU A 64 -2.65 1.17 16.06
C LEU A 64 -1.94 2.51 15.88
N ASN A 65 -1.97 3.35 16.92
CA ASN A 65 -1.22 4.61 16.91
C ASN A 65 0.28 4.28 16.81
N PRO A 66 1.01 4.88 15.84
CA PRO A 66 2.44 4.63 15.68
C PRO A 66 3.29 5.16 16.85
N LYS A 67 2.70 5.92 17.78
CA LYS A 67 3.35 6.49 18.96
C LYS A 67 2.64 6.04 20.23
N GLY A 68 3.38 6.03 21.35
CA GLY A 68 2.84 5.68 22.66
C GLY A 68 2.83 4.18 22.95
N ILE A 69 3.56 3.38 22.16
CA ILE A 69 3.83 1.98 22.49
C ILE A 69 5.01 1.92 23.44
N SER A 70 4.83 1.25 24.57
CA SER A 70 5.89 1.01 25.55
C SER A 70 5.86 -0.41 26.08
N ILE A 71 7.03 -0.95 26.39
CA ILE A 71 7.20 -2.17 27.15
C ILE A 71 7.58 -1.77 28.56
N HIS A 72 6.73 -2.11 29.52
CA HIS A 72 6.96 -1.88 30.94
C HIS A 72 7.43 -3.19 31.56
N LEU A 73 8.67 -3.19 32.03
CA LEU A 73 9.25 -4.31 32.76
C LEU A 73 9.33 -3.93 34.23
N SER A 74 8.72 -4.72 35.09
CA SER A 74 8.86 -4.61 36.54
C SER A 74 9.57 -5.84 37.07
N PHE A 75 10.64 -5.66 37.84
CA PHE A 75 11.43 -6.74 38.39
C PHE A 75 11.94 -6.38 39.78
N SER A 76 12.09 -7.40 40.62
CA SER A 76 12.69 -7.26 41.95
C SER A 76 14.12 -7.80 41.91
N THR A 77 15.08 -7.05 42.42
CA THR A 77 16.48 -7.48 42.54
C THR A 77 16.92 -7.47 43.99
N THR A 78 17.91 -8.31 44.32
CA THR A 78 18.60 -8.26 45.61
C THR A 78 20.02 -7.75 45.41
N ASN A 79 20.48 -6.88 46.29
CA ASN A 79 21.87 -6.37 46.27
C ASN A 79 22.89 -7.37 46.87
N GLY A 80 22.51 -8.65 47.03
CA GLY A 80 23.29 -9.65 47.76
C GLY A 80 23.30 -9.49 49.29
N MET A 81 22.55 -8.54 49.85
CA MET A 81 22.37 -8.32 51.30
C MET A 81 20.91 -8.50 51.76
N ASP A 82 20.12 -9.33 51.06
CA ASP A 82 18.69 -9.61 51.32
C ASP A 82 17.72 -8.41 51.20
N ASP A 83 18.20 -7.23 50.81
CA ASP A 83 17.33 -6.10 50.49
C ASP A 83 16.63 -6.32 49.14
N ILE A 84 15.30 -6.30 49.11
CA ILE A 84 14.50 -6.40 47.89
C ILE A 84 14.20 -4.99 47.36
N TYR A 85 14.57 -4.73 46.11
CA TYR A 85 14.22 -3.49 45.41
C TYR A 85 13.31 -3.77 44.24
N ASP A 86 12.11 -3.20 44.26
CA ASP A 86 11.24 -3.16 43.10
C ASP A 86 11.74 -2.09 42.13
N ASN A 87 12.13 -2.54 40.93
CA ASN A 87 12.61 -1.69 39.86
C ASN A 87 11.64 -1.75 38.68
N ASN A 88 11.61 -0.65 37.93
CA ASN A 88 10.86 -0.54 36.69
C ASN A 88 11.76 -0.03 35.56
N ILE A 89 11.62 -0.62 34.39
CA ILE A 89 12.21 -0.12 33.14
C ILE A 89 11.06 0.06 32.15
N VAL A 90 11.04 1.20 31.47
CA VAL A 90 10.09 1.49 30.40
C VAL A 90 10.86 1.70 29.12
N TYR A 91 10.63 0.82 28.15
CA TYR A 91 11.13 0.97 26.79
C TYR A 91 10.04 1.55 25.91
N SER A 92 10.19 2.79 25.45
CA SER A 92 9.22 3.44 24.57
C SER A 92 9.63 3.32 23.10
N VAL A 93 8.68 3.00 22.24
CA VAL A 93 8.85 3.07 20.79
C VAL A 93 8.43 4.45 20.32
N GLU A 94 9.41 5.30 20.04
CA GLU A 94 9.17 6.68 19.57
C GLU A 94 9.24 6.82 18.04
N ASN A 95 9.74 5.80 17.35
CA ASN A 95 9.94 5.82 15.90
C ASN A 95 8.91 4.94 15.18
N GLU A 96 8.11 5.58 14.33
CA GLU A 96 7.07 4.97 13.50
C GLU A 96 7.58 3.87 12.56
N ARG A 97 8.87 3.88 12.21
CA ARG A 97 9.49 2.85 11.34
C ARG A 97 9.51 1.45 11.94
N ASN A 98 9.19 1.32 13.23
CA ASN A 98 9.18 0.04 13.94
C ASN A 98 7.78 -0.63 13.96
N ILE A 99 6.78 -0.03 13.30
CA ILE A 99 5.42 -0.54 13.24
C ILE A 99 5.03 -0.70 11.78
N PHE A 100 4.58 -1.89 11.42
CA PHE A 100 4.10 -2.19 10.09
C PHE A 100 2.86 -3.08 10.18
N ALA A 101 1.86 -2.77 9.36
CA ALA A 101 0.72 -3.63 9.16
C ALA A 101 1.02 -4.62 8.03
N LYS A 102 0.62 -5.87 8.23
CA LYS A 102 0.65 -6.89 7.18
C LYS A 102 -0.78 -7.32 6.90
N PHE A 103 -1.21 -7.13 5.67
CA PHE A 103 -2.53 -7.54 5.20
C PHE A 103 -2.41 -8.83 4.38
N HIS A 104 -3.38 -9.72 4.55
CA HIS A 104 -3.54 -10.89 3.71
C HIS A 104 -4.97 -10.85 3.18
N HIS A 105 -5.09 -10.71 1.86
CA HIS A 105 -6.38 -10.66 1.18
C HIS A 105 -6.72 -12.04 0.67
N ASP A 106 -7.95 -12.48 0.94
CA ASP A 106 -8.52 -13.65 0.29
C ASP A 106 -9.41 -13.18 -0.88
N PHE A 107 -8.95 -13.42 -2.10
CA PHE A 107 -9.69 -13.10 -3.31
C PHE A 107 -10.54 -14.28 -3.81
N ASN A 108 -10.61 -15.40 -3.09
CA ASN A 108 -11.50 -16.49 -3.45
C ASN A 108 -12.95 -15.99 -3.59
N ASP A 109 -13.63 -16.46 -4.63
CA ASP A 109 -14.99 -16.06 -5.00
C ASP A 109 -15.19 -14.55 -5.29
N SER A 110 -14.11 -13.81 -5.58
CA SER A 110 -14.17 -12.41 -6.01
C SER A 110 -13.92 -12.25 -7.52
N GLU A 111 -14.48 -11.19 -8.12
CA GLU A 111 -14.21 -10.85 -9.53
C GLU A 111 -12.73 -10.49 -9.79
N VAL A 112 -12.00 -10.06 -8.75
CA VAL A 112 -10.57 -9.72 -8.84
C VAL A 112 -9.73 -10.97 -9.16
N LYS A 113 -10.09 -12.12 -8.58
CA LYS A 113 -9.35 -13.37 -8.75
C LYS A 113 -9.31 -13.84 -10.20
N ASP A 114 -10.40 -13.66 -10.94
CA ASP A 114 -10.44 -14.05 -12.35
C ASP A 114 -9.45 -13.21 -13.17
N VAL A 115 -9.36 -11.90 -12.90
CA VAL A 115 -8.40 -11.00 -13.56
C VAL A 115 -6.95 -11.33 -13.17
N PHE A 116 -6.70 -11.78 -11.94
CA PHE A 116 -5.37 -12.26 -11.53
C PHE A 116 -4.96 -13.56 -12.21
N ASN A 117 -5.92 -14.47 -12.44
CA ASN A 117 -5.67 -15.73 -13.16
C ASN A 117 -5.53 -15.50 -14.67
N ASP A 118 -6.25 -14.53 -15.22
CA ASP A 118 -6.22 -14.17 -16.63
C ASP A 118 -6.20 -12.64 -16.83
N SER A 119 -4.99 -12.12 -17.04
CA SER A 119 -4.78 -10.68 -17.28
C SER A 119 -5.49 -10.12 -18.52
N THR A 120 -5.95 -10.98 -19.45
CA THR A 120 -6.71 -10.51 -20.62
C THR A 120 -8.10 -10.02 -20.25
N LEU A 121 -8.68 -10.52 -19.15
CA LEU A 121 -9.92 -10.00 -18.59
C LEU A 121 -9.75 -8.57 -18.06
N GLY A 122 -8.52 -8.17 -17.74
CA GLY A 122 -8.15 -6.79 -17.43
C GLY A 122 -8.45 -5.78 -18.55
N GLN A 123 -8.61 -6.25 -19.80
CA GLN A 123 -9.04 -5.40 -20.90
C GLN A 123 -10.53 -5.02 -20.80
N GLN A 124 -11.35 -5.80 -20.11
CA GLN A 124 -12.74 -5.43 -19.79
C GLN A 124 -12.78 -4.56 -18.53
N ALA A 125 -12.19 -5.03 -17.44
CA ALA A 125 -12.10 -4.28 -16.19
C ALA A 125 -10.95 -4.81 -15.34
N PHE A 126 -10.34 -3.93 -14.55
CA PHE A 126 -9.31 -4.28 -13.58
C PHE A 126 -9.55 -3.54 -12.25
N TYR A 127 -8.85 -3.95 -11.19
CA TYR A 127 -9.17 -3.52 -9.83
C TYR A 127 -7.97 -2.88 -9.15
N VAL A 128 -8.22 -1.78 -8.45
CA VAL A 128 -7.27 -1.16 -7.55
C VAL A 128 -7.87 -1.19 -6.16
N GLN A 129 -7.12 -1.68 -5.18
CA GLN A 129 -7.57 -1.82 -3.80
C GLN A 129 -6.48 -1.38 -2.83
N GLY A 130 -6.89 -0.61 -1.81
CA GLY A 130 -6.02 -0.25 -0.69
C GLY A 130 -5.64 -1.46 0.18
N LEU A 131 -5.01 -1.19 1.33
CA LEU A 131 -4.45 -2.22 2.22
C LEU A 131 -3.50 -3.22 1.51
N SER A 132 -2.78 -2.78 0.47
CA SER A 132 -1.94 -3.61 -0.39
C SER A 132 -2.70 -4.75 -1.08
N GLY A 133 -3.98 -4.53 -1.42
CA GLY A 133 -4.83 -5.53 -2.07
C GLY A 133 -4.47 -5.75 -3.53
N SER A 134 -4.63 -4.72 -4.38
CA SER A 134 -4.37 -4.83 -5.80
C SER A 134 -3.93 -3.50 -6.42
N ASN A 135 -3.12 -3.58 -7.48
CA ASN A 135 -2.74 -2.47 -8.32
C ASN A 135 -3.08 -2.75 -9.79
N GLY A 136 -3.29 -1.70 -10.57
CA GLY A 136 -3.53 -1.78 -12.00
C GLY A 136 -2.25 -1.51 -12.78
N LYS A 137 -1.97 -2.30 -13.82
CA LYS A 137 -0.91 -2.00 -14.79
C LYS A 137 -1.51 -1.52 -16.10
N ILE A 138 -0.93 -0.46 -16.66
CA ILE A 138 -1.38 0.14 -17.92
C ILE A 138 -0.27 0.04 -18.95
N LYS A 139 -0.66 -0.25 -20.19
CA LYS A 139 0.26 -0.30 -21.33
C LYS A 139 -0.31 0.54 -22.47
N PHE A 140 0.57 1.24 -23.15
CA PHE A 140 0.26 2.08 -24.30
C PHE A 140 0.94 1.54 -25.56
N PRO A 141 0.52 0.37 -26.08
CA PRO A 141 1.30 -0.38 -27.07
C PRO A 141 1.45 0.32 -28.43
N THR A 142 0.59 1.28 -28.73
CA THR A 142 0.51 1.93 -30.05
C THR A 142 1.13 3.32 -30.10
N VAL A 143 1.42 3.95 -28.95
CA VAL A 143 1.86 5.36 -28.91
C VAL A 143 3.23 5.53 -29.57
N GLN A 144 4.20 4.66 -29.28
CA GLN A 144 5.52 4.71 -29.93
C GLN A 144 5.40 4.50 -31.46
N ASN A 145 4.55 3.57 -31.89
CA ASN A 145 4.36 3.30 -33.32
C ASN A 145 3.68 4.49 -34.02
N TRP A 146 2.72 5.13 -33.36
CA TRP A 146 2.09 6.36 -33.85
C TRP A 146 3.13 7.47 -34.05
N PHE A 147 4.03 7.68 -33.08
CA PHE A 147 5.11 8.67 -33.17
C PHE A 147 6.10 8.36 -34.30
N ASN A 148 6.47 7.09 -34.48
CA ASN A 148 7.47 6.68 -35.48
C ASN A 148 6.95 6.63 -36.92
N ASN A 149 5.67 6.27 -37.11
CA ASN A 149 5.10 5.98 -38.44
C ASN A 149 4.66 7.21 -39.21
N ASP A 150 4.60 8.36 -38.56
CA ASP A 150 4.23 9.59 -39.22
C ASP A 150 5.48 10.38 -39.62
N SER A 151 5.52 10.79 -40.88
CA SER A 151 6.66 11.50 -41.47
C SER A 151 6.87 12.92 -40.93
N SER A 152 5.99 13.39 -40.04
CA SER A 152 6.06 14.70 -39.40
C SER A 152 6.84 14.59 -38.08
N ASN A 153 7.66 15.59 -37.72
CA ASN A 153 8.16 15.64 -36.35
C ASN A 153 7.03 16.12 -35.44
N TYR A 154 6.85 15.43 -34.32
CA TYR A 154 5.84 15.73 -33.32
C TYR A 154 6.49 16.25 -32.06
N LEU A 155 5.94 17.33 -31.52
CA LEU A 155 6.18 17.75 -30.15
C LEU A 155 4.88 17.58 -29.36
N VAL A 156 4.82 16.58 -28.48
CA VAL A 156 3.69 16.40 -27.57
C VAL A 156 3.64 17.58 -26.62
N THR A 157 2.51 18.28 -26.58
CA THR A 157 2.27 19.40 -25.68
C THR A 157 1.45 18.99 -24.46
N ASP A 158 0.58 17.99 -24.62
CA ASP A 158 -0.25 17.44 -23.54
C ASP A 158 -0.46 15.93 -23.70
N PHE A 159 -0.60 15.22 -22.59
CA PHE A 159 -0.79 13.77 -22.55
C PHE A 159 -1.62 13.39 -21.33
N ASP A 160 -2.92 13.21 -21.55
CA ASP A 160 -3.91 12.92 -20.50
C ASP A 160 -4.51 11.54 -20.66
N LEU A 161 -4.54 10.79 -19.56
CA LEU A 161 -5.24 9.53 -19.44
C LEU A 161 -6.49 9.72 -18.58
N ILE A 162 -7.65 9.43 -19.13
CA ILE A 162 -8.93 9.41 -18.41
C ILE A 162 -9.40 7.95 -18.35
N ILE A 163 -9.70 7.46 -17.14
CA ILE A 163 -10.19 6.10 -16.92
C ILE A 163 -11.48 6.17 -16.12
N TYR A 164 -12.47 5.41 -16.58
CA TYR A 164 -13.79 5.33 -15.95
C TYR A 164 -13.82 4.25 -14.88
N ALA A 165 -14.63 4.48 -13.87
CA ALA A 165 -14.83 3.61 -12.73
C ALA A 165 -16.29 3.16 -12.64
N VAL A 166 -16.47 1.98 -12.09
CA VAL A 166 -17.79 1.45 -11.75
C VAL A 166 -17.93 1.49 -10.24
N ASP A 167 -18.98 2.16 -9.78
CA ASP A 167 -19.42 2.07 -8.39
C ASP A 167 -19.70 0.61 -8.04
N ASN A 168 -19.19 0.16 -6.90
CA ASN A 168 -19.63 -1.09 -6.32
C ASN A 168 -20.29 -0.80 -4.97
N SER A 169 -21.32 -1.55 -4.61
CA SER A 169 -22.07 -1.32 -3.37
C SER A 169 -21.30 -1.73 -2.10
N SER A 170 -20.15 -2.38 -2.25
CA SER A 170 -19.38 -2.98 -1.15
C SER A 170 -18.25 -2.09 -0.64
N PHE A 171 -17.71 -1.23 -1.50
CA PHE A 171 -16.58 -0.36 -1.23
C PHE A 171 -16.89 1.04 -1.76
N THR A 172 -16.49 2.04 -0.98
CA THR A 172 -16.53 3.43 -1.45
C THR A 172 -15.52 3.60 -2.57
N LEU A 173 -15.86 4.38 -3.60
CA LEU A 173 -14.88 4.79 -4.58
C LEU A 173 -13.82 5.68 -3.92
N PRO A 174 -12.52 5.39 -4.10
CA PRO A 174 -11.45 6.25 -3.60
C PRO A 174 -11.57 7.66 -4.18
N GLU A 175 -11.53 8.70 -3.35
CA GLU A 175 -11.53 10.10 -3.83
C GLU A 175 -10.29 10.43 -4.66
N GLN A 176 -9.21 9.67 -4.48
CA GLN A 176 -7.94 9.85 -5.15
C GLN A 176 -7.31 8.50 -5.51
N LEU A 177 -6.73 8.43 -6.68
CA LEU A 177 -5.81 7.38 -7.12
C LEU A 177 -4.44 7.97 -7.45
N VAL A 178 -3.41 7.13 -7.40
CA VAL A 178 -2.06 7.50 -7.79
C VAL A 178 -1.68 6.74 -9.05
N PHE A 179 -1.33 7.48 -10.09
CA PHE A 179 -0.70 6.97 -11.29
C PHE A 179 0.80 7.18 -11.21
N THR A 180 1.56 6.13 -11.47
CA THR A 180 3.02 6.18 -11.43
C THR A 180 3.60 5.62 -12.70
N TYR A 181 4.78 6.12 -13.06
CA TYR A 181 5.55 5.54 -14.14
C TYR A 181 7.03 5.60 -13.88
N THR A 182 7.74 4.56 -14.29
CA THR A 182 9.20 4.50 -14.20
C THR A 182 9.79 4.72 -15.58
N SER A 183 10.62 5.75 -15.72
CA SER A 183 11.38 6.01 -16.95
C SER A 183 12.44 4.94 -17.20
N SER A 184 13.01 4.89 -18.41
CA SER A 184 14.13 4.01 -18.77
C SER A 184 15.37 4.18 -17.87
N LEU A 185 15.52 5.35 -17.25
CA LEU A 185 16.59 5.66 -16.29
C LEU A 185 16.27 5.18 -14.85
N GLY A 186 15.14 4.51 -14.64
CA GLY A 186 14.72 4.01 -13.33
C GLY A 186 14.11 5.08 -12.42
N ILE A 187 13.88 6.30 -12.91
CA ILE A 187 13.24 7.37 -12.14
C ILE A 187 11.73 7.14 -12.14
N ARG A 188 11.15 6.97 -10.94
CA ARG A 188 9.70 6.82 -10.74
C ARG A 188 9.04 8.18 -10.47
N THR A 189 8.06 8.52 -11.28
CA THR A 189 7.24 9.74 -11.17
C THR A 189 5.84 9.38 -10.70
N TYR A 190 5.17 10.31 -10.02
CA TYR A 190 3.84 10.14 -9.42
C TYR A 190 2.90 11.26 -9.88
N LYS A 191 1.66 10.90 -10.17
CA LYS A 191 0.57 11.78 -10.54
C LYS A 191 -0.67 11.38 -9.76
N SER A 192 -1.44 12.37 -9.33
CA SER A 192 -2.71 12.15 -8.64
C SER A 192 -3.85 12.33 -9.63
N GLY A 193 -4.81 11.42 -9.61
CA GLY A 193 -6.11 11.58 -10.25
C GLY A 193 -7.17 11.63 -9.17
N PHE A 194 -8.03 12.63 -9.23
CA PHE A 194 -9.15 12.79 -8.30
C PHE A 194 -10.43 12.29 -8.97
N LEU A 195 -11.32 11.68 -8.17
CA LEU A 195 -12.60 11.20 -8.66
C LEU A 195 -13.44 12.37 -9.17
N ASN A 196 -13.80 12.33 -10.44
CA ASN A 196 -14.89 13.12 -10.98
C ASN A 196 -16.20 12.35 -10.77
N SER A 197 -17.07 12.88 -9.91
CA SER A 197 -18.35 12.24 -9.58
C SER A 197 -19.44 12.44 -10.63
N GLU A 198 -19.24 13.33 -11.61
CA GLU A 198 -20.23 13.56 -12.68
C GLU A 198 -20.22 12.42 -13.70
N ASP A 199 -19.05 11.86 -13.99
CA ASP A 199 -18.84 10.80 -15.00
C ASP A 199 -18.14 9.55 -14.45
N ASN A 200 -17.93 9.49 -13.13
CA ASN A 200 -17.21 8.43 -12.43
C ASN A 200 -15.86 8.13 -13.10
N SER A 201 -14.99 9.13 -13.17
CA SER A 201 -13.68 8.99 -13.83
C SER A 201 -12.51 9.54 -13.01
N TYR A 202 -11.31 9.10 -13.36
CA TYR A 202 -10.05 9.65 -12.89
C TYR A 202 -9.23 10.12 -14.08
N SER A 203 -8.70 11.34 -14.00
CA SER A 203 -7.81 11.91 -15.01
C SER A 203 -6.39 12.04 -14.48
N PHE A 204 -5.41 11.67 -15.31
CA PHE A 204 -3.99 11.72 -15.00
C PHE A 204 -3.23 12.42 -16.12
N GLN A 205 -2.66 13.59 -15.79
CA GLN A 205 -1.79 14.32 -16.71
C GLN A 205 -0.34 13.89 -16.57
N ILE A 206 0.21 13.33 -17.65
CA ILE A 206 1.59 12.84 -17.72
C ILE A 206 2.48 13.97 -18.25
N SER A 207 3.71 14.07 -17.72
CA SER A 207 4.63 15.13 -18.13
C SER A 207 4.98 15.03 -19.62
N ASN A 208 4.60 16.03 -20.40
CA ASN A 208 4.94 16.11 -21.82
C ASN A 208 6.45 16.04 -22.08
N ALA A 209 7.29 16.61 -21.20
CA ALA A 209 8.74 16.54 -21.31
C ALA A 209 9.27 15.09 -21.17
N GLU A 210 8.69 14.30 -20.26
CA GLU A 210 9.07 12.90 -20.08
C GLU A 210 8.54 12.03 -21.24
N VAL A 211 7.32 12.30 -21.71
CA VAL A 211 6.72 11.63 -22.87
C VAL A 211 7.57 11.87 -24.13
N ASN A 212 7.87 13.13 -24.48
CA ASN A 212 8.68 13.46 -25.65
C ASN A 212 10.06 12.79 -25.58
N LYS A 213 10.75 12.91 -24.43
CA LYS A 213 12.06 12.27 -24.24
C LYS A 213 12.00 10.76 -24.47
N ALA A 214 10.99 10.09 -23.94
CA ALA A 214 10.83 8.65 -24.10
C ALA A 214 10.47 8.27 -25.55
N LEU A 215 9.63 9.05 -26.23
CA LEU A 215 9.25 8.82 -27.62
C LEU A 215 10.43 9.03 -28.57
N GLU A 216 11.16 10.13 -28.43
CA GLU A 216 12.37 10.46 -29.22
C GLU A 216 13.47 9.41 -29.05
N SER A 217 13.59 8.83 -27.85
CA SER A 217 14.57 7.78 -27.55
C SER A 217 14.07 6.38 -27.93
N ASN A 218 12.84 6.25 -28.42
CA ASN A 218 12.18 4.97 -28.72
C ASN A 218 12.06 4.03 -27.49
N GLU A 219 11.88 4.63 -26.30
CA GLU A 219 11.81 3.96 -25.00
C GLU A 219 10.42 4.07 -24.35
N PHE A 220 9.44 4.71 -24.99
CA PHE A 220 8.11 4.92 -24.40
C PHE A 220 7.44 3.59 -24.00
N ASN A 221 7.56 2.57 -24.84
CA ASN A 221 7.01 1.23 -24.57
C ASN A 221 7.74 0.50 -23.41
N LEU A 222 8.89 1.01 -22.95
CA LEU A 222 9.64 0.46 -21.82
C LEU A 222 9.24 1.10 -20.48
N MET A 223 8.44 2.16 -20.50
CA MET A 223 7.94 2.78 -19.28
C MET A 223 6.95 1.84 -18.58
N ASP A 224 7.09 1.68 -17.26
CA ASP A 224 6.19 0.84 -16.45
C ASP A 224 5.14 1.72 -15.77
N PHE A 225 3.92 1.73 -16.32
CA PHE A 225 2.80 2.53 -15.82
C PHE A 225 1.90 1.71 -14.87
N GLU A 226 1.59 2.29 -13.71
CA GLU A 226 0.83 1.63 -12.64
C GLU A 226 -0.15 2.61 -11.98
N ILE A 227 -1.38 2.15 -11.73
CA ILE A 227 -2.37 2.82 -10.86
C ILE A 227 -2.45 2.08 -9.53
N SER A 228 -2.41 2.83 -8.43
CA SER A 228 -2.56 2.30 -7.08
C SER A 228 -3.37 3.24 -6.19
N HIS A 229 -3.82 2.71 -5.05
CA HIS A 229 -4.43 3.50 -3.98
C HIS A 229 -3.35 4.37 -3.29
N PRO A 230 -3.60 5.66 -2.99
CA PRO A 230 -2.60 6.57 -2.41
C PRO A 230 -2.07 6.13 -1.04
N PHE A 231 -2.91 5.44 -0.27
CA PHE A 231 -2.58 4.99 1.08
C PHE A 231 -2.80 3.48 1.17
N PRO A 232 -1.87 2.66 0.64
CA PRO A 232 -2.02 1.21 0.62
C PRO A 232 -1.96 0.57 2.02
N GLY A 233 -1.88 1.33 3.11
CA GLY A 233 -1.87 0.82 4.48
C GLY A 233 -3.06 1.22 5.36
N ASN A 234 -3.91 2.16 4.92
CA ASN A 234 -4.85 2.83 5.84
C ASN A 234 -6.34 2.71 5.45
N ASN A 235 -6.66 2.41 4.19
CA ASN A 235 -8.04 2.38 3.73
C ASN A 235 -8.27 1.13 2.85
N PRO A 236 -9.36 0.35 3.08
CA PRO A 236 -9.74 -0.81 2.27
C PRO A 236 -10.42 -0.50 0.94
N ASP A 237 -10.67 0.78 0.62
CA ASP A 237 -11.40 1.19 -0.58
C ASP A 237 -10.88 0.47 -1.83
N GLN A 238 -11.84 0.07 -2.66
CA GLN A 238 -11.61 -0.67 -3.89
C GLN A 238 -12.37 0.01 -5.02
N VAL A 239 -11.73 0.09 -6.18
CA VAL A 239 -12.35 0.57 -7.41
C VAL A 239 -12.19 -0.45 -8.52
N LYS A 240 -13.29 -0.66 -9.27
CA LYS A 240 -13.31 -1.37 -10.54
C LYS A 240 -13.14 -0.34 -11.65
N LEU A 241 -12.00 -0.39 -12.32
CA LEU A 241 -11.65 0.49 -13.44
C LEU A 241 -11.95 -0.20 -14.76
N LEU A 242 -12.54 0.54 -15.70
CA LEU A 242 -12.95 0.04 -16.99
C LEU A 242 -11.78 0.02 -17.98
N GLY A 243 -11.61 -1.12 -18.65
CA GLY A 243 -10.56 -1.34 -19.63
C GLY A 243 -10.99 -0.99 -21.06
N VAL A 244 -10.07 -1.15 -22.01
CA VAL A 244 -10.24 -0.77 -23.43
C VAL A 244 -11.33 -1.55 -24.19
N SER A 245 -11.75 -2.71 -23.69
CA SER A 245 -12.81 -3.53 -24.27
C SER A 245 -14.16 -3.34 -23.57
N SER A 246 -14.24 -2.47 -22.56
CA SER A 246 -15.48 -2.16 -21.86
C SER A 246 -16.45 -1.29 -22.66
N ASP A 247 -17.66 -1.12 -22.13
CA ASP A 247 -18.68 -0.23 -22.70
C ASP A 247 -18.29 1.26 -22.59
N SER A 248 -17.38 1.60 -21.67
CA SER A 248 -16.83 2.95 -21.48
C SER A 248 -15.30 2.89 -21.40
N PRO A 249 -14.62 2.73 -22.55
CA PRO A 249 -13.18 2.54 -22.58
C PRO A 249 -12.43 3.80 -22.12
N PRO A 250 -11.22 3.65 -21.55
CA PRO A 250 -10.39 4.78 -21.16
C PRO A 250 -10.00 5.63 -22.39
N ASN A 251 -9.89 6.93 -22.17
CA ASN A 251 -9.50 7.89 -23.20
C ASN A 251 -8.04 8.32 -22.99
N LEU A 252 -7.26 8.24 -24.05
CA LEU A 252 -5.93 8.85 -24.10
C LEU A 252 -5.99 10.07 -25.03
N LEU A 253 -5.79 11.26 -24.46
CA LEU A 253 -5.78 12.53 -25.19
C LEU A 253 -4.33 12.97 -25.36
N ILE A 254 -3.89 13.10 -26.62
CA ILE A 254 -2.54 13.57 -26.96
C ILE A 254 -2.68 14.86 -27.76
N SER A 255 -2.24 15.97 -27.18
CA SER A 255 -2.09 17.23 -27.91
C SER A 255 -0.66 17.37 -28.41
N TYR A 256 -0.48 17.85 -29.64
CA TYR A 256 0.85 17.98 -30.23
C TYR A 256 0.95 19.15 -31.21
N THR A 257 2.19 19.58 -31.47
CA THR A 257 2.56 20.49 -32.55
C THR A 257 3.38 19.74 -33.59
N LYS A 258 3.12 20.00 -34.88
CA LYS A 258 3.93 19.48 -35.98
C LYS A 258 5.01 20.51 -36.37
N TYR A 259 6.22 20.06 -36.67
CA TYR A 259 7.31 20.94 -37.13
C TYR A 259 8.29 20.27 -38.10
#